data_AF-A0A955HE87-F1
#
_entry.id   AF-A0A955HE87-F1
#
_cell.length_a   1.000
_cell.length_b   1.000
_cell.length_c   1.000
_cell.angle_alpha   90.00
_cell.angle_beta   90.00
_cell.angle_gamma   90.00
#
_symmetry.space_group_name_H-M   'P 1'
#
loop_
_entity.id
_entity.type
_entity.pdbx_description
1 polymer ?
#
loop_
_entity_poly.entity_id
_entity_poly.type
_entity_poly.pdbx_seq_one_letter_code
_entity_poly.pdbx_strand_id
1 'polypeptide(L)'
;MSYQKYNVAIIPSEDVLEQAIQVSQQLAEHDAFFILNTENVLPHVSLYHVALFHDKVSEAISVLEGLFESAFPVEMIQDEYDCVEGGWIDMSYQKTKALCDLHFRTIKVMQDVWDRDVLEQFHDFSELSPEKQQVIQKYGWPASDLFFRPHLTLSRLQNEDCLSDVLREIPSRNFCGKYWLVCIGGAWCLHKTGPHV
;
A
#
# COMPACT_ATOMS: atom_id res chain seq x y z
N MET A 1 -2.56 -23.74 -12.07
CA MET A 1 -2.37 -23.40 -10.65
C MET A 1 -3.03 -22.05 -10.39
N SER A 2 -3.69 -21.85 -9.26
CA SER A 2 -4.31 -20.54 -8.94
C SER A 2 -3.29 -19.64 -8.24
N TYR A 3 -3.17 -18.40 -8.71
CA TYR A 3 -2.39 -17.34 -8.08
C TYR A 3 -3.33 -16.30 -7.44
N GLN A 4 -2.79 -15.47 -6.55
CA GLN A 4 -3.51 -14.34 -5.95
C GLN A 4 -2.61 -13.09 -5.84
N LYS A 5 -3.25 -11.91 -5.84
CA LYS A 5 -2.61 -10.62 -5.53
C LYS A 5 -2.40 -10.49 -4.03
N TYR A 6 -1.20 -10.11 -3.65
CA TYR A 6 -0.85 -9.80 -2.28
C TYR A 6 -0.18 -8.44 -2.20
N ASN A 7 -0.44 -7.75 -1.08
CA ASN A 7 0.22 -6.48 -0.77
C ASN A 7 1.21 -6.73 0.36
N VAL A 8 2.45 -6.33 0.18
CA VAL A 8 3.38 -6.07 1.28
C VAL A 8 3.14 -4.64 1.73
N ALA A 9 2.71 -4.47 2.98
CA ALA A 9 2.28 -3.16 3.47
C ALA A 9 2.83 -2.83 4.86
N ILE A 10 2.95 -1.53 5.11
CA ILE A 10 3.23 -0.95 6.42
C ILE A 10 1.90 -0.63 7.10
N ILE A 11 1.80 -0.93 8.39
CA ILE A 11 0.65 -0.56 9.20
C ILE A 11 0.97 0.74 9.98
N PRO A 12 0.10 1.76 9.89
CA PRO A 12 0.25 2.99 10.66
C PRO A 12 0.27 2.76 12.17
N SER A 13 0.76 3.75 12.92
CA SER A 13 0.55 3.77 14.37
C SER A 13 -0.95 3.84 14.68
N GLU A 14 -1.35 3.41 15.89
CA GLU A 14 -2.74 3.40 16.33
C GLU A 14 -3.43 4.76 16.14
N ASP A 15 -2.78 5.86 16.54
CA ASP A 15 -3.31 7.22 16.34
C ASP A 15 -3.59 7.56 14.87
N VAL A 16 -2.76 7.10 13.93
CA VAL A 16 -2.95 7.36 12.51
C VAL A 16 -4.03 6.44 11.93
N LEU A 17 -4.05 5.18 12.38
CA LEU A 17 -5.06 4.21 12.00
C LEU A 17 -6.46 4.71 12.40
N GLU A 18 -6.62 5.19 13.63
CA GLU A 18 -7.88 5.77 14.11
C GLU A 18 -8.29 7.01 13.30
N GLN A 19 -7.35 7.92 13.02
CA GLN A 19 -7.60 9.10 12.19
C GLN A 19 -8.04 8.71 10.77
N ALA A 20 -7.38 7.72 10.16
CA ALA A 20 -7.75 7.23 8.82
C ALA A 20 -9.16 6.64 8.80
N ILE A 21 -9.52 5.85 9.82
CA ILE A 21 -10.87 5.31 9.96
C ILE A 21 -11.90 6.43 10.12
N GLN A 22 -11.64 7.43 10.96
CA GLN A 22 -12.55 8.56 11.15
C GLN A 22 -12.77 9.35 9.86
N VAL A 23 -11.71 9.63 9.10
CA VAL A 23 -11.83 10.32 7.81
C VAL A 23 -12.61 9.46 6.82
N SER A 24 -12.32 8.15 6.75
CA SER A 24 -13.07 7.22 5.90
C SER A 24 -14.57 7.17 6.24
N GLN A 25 -14.92 7.22 7.52
CA GLN A 25 -16.31 7.28 7.99
C GLN A 25 -17.01 8.56 7.58
N GLN A 26 -16.32 9.70 7.59
CA GLN A 26 -16.87 10.97 7.10
C GLN A 26 -17.11 10.92 5.59
N LEU A 27 -16.17 10.32 4.85
CA LEU A 27 -16.30 10.13 3.40
C LEU A 27 -17.49 9.22 3.02
N ALA A 28 -18.01 8.42 3.96
CA ALA A 28 -19.20 7.60 3.72
C ALA A 28 -20.46 8.43 3.40
N GLU A 29 -20.50 9.70 3.81
CA GLU A 29 -21.60 10.63 3.48
C GLU A 29 -21.64 10.99 1.99
N HIS A 30 -20.57 10.67 1.22
CA HIS A 30 -20.43 10.94 -0.20
C HIS A 30 -20.48 9.65 -1.06
N ASP A 31 -21.29 8.67 -0.66
CA ASP A 31 -21.47 7.40 -1.36
C ASP A 31 -20.16 6.61 -1.58
N ALA A 32 -19.35 6.52 -0.52
CA ALA A 32 -18.12 5.73 -0.53
C ALA A 32 -18.37 4.24 -0.86
N PHE A 33 -17.50 3.63 -1.68
CA PHE A 33 -17.48 2.21 -1.98
C PHE A 33 -17.11 1.35 -0.78
N PHE A 34 -16.29 1.87 0.13
CA PHE A 34 -15.88 1.19 1.35
C PHE A 34 -15.54 2.18 2.45
N ILE A 35 -15.56 1.66 3.68
CA ILE A 35 -15.18 2.37 4.89
C ILE A 35 -14.07 1.57 5.56
N LEU A 36 -12.96 2.24 5.87
CA LEU A 36 -11.84 1.63 6.58
C LEU A 36 -12.29 1.14 7.97
N ASN A 37 -11.74 0.00 8.39
CA ASN A 37 -11.97 -0.60 9.70
C ASN A 37 -10.85 -1.60 10.02
N THR A 38 -10.79 -2.10 11.24
CA THR A 38 -9.74 -3.05 11.67
C THR A 38 -10.01 -4.50 11.28
N GLU A 39 -11.20 -4.83 10.78
CA GLU A 39 -11.63 -6.21 10.53
C GLU A 39 -11.39 -6.64 9.07
N ASN A 40 -11.78 -5.80 8.12
CA ASN A 40 -11.91 -6.16 6.70
C ASN A 40 -11.18 -5.19 5.76
N VAL A 41 -11.04 -3.91 6.14
CA VAL A 41 -10.41 -2.88 5.29
C VAL A 41 -9.43 -2.06 6.12
N LEU A 42 -8.35 -2.71 6.55
CA LEU A 42 -7.34 -2.14 7.44
C LEU A 42 -6.58 -0.98 6.75
N PRO A 43 -6.48 0.21 7.37
CA PRO A 43 -5.63 1.28 6.86
C PRO A 43 -4.18 0.81 6.73
N HIS A 44 -3.57 0.99 5.57
CA HIS A 44 -2.20 0.56 5.31
C HIS A 44 -1.54 1.42 4.23
N VAL A 45 -0.20 1.41 4.22
CA VAL A 45 0.61 1.97 3.13
C VAL A 45 1.28 0.83 2.39
N SER A 46 0.91 0.62 1.13
CA SER A 46 1.48 -0.45 0.31
C SER A 46 2.94 -0.13 -0.04
N LEU A 47 3.85 -1.05 0.29
CA LEU A 47 5.24 -1.01 -0.16
C LEU A 47 5.38 -1.67 -1.53
N TYR A 48 4.77 -2.83 -1.72
CA TYR A 48 4.93 -3.60 -2.95
C TYR A 48 3.74 -4.50 -3.16
N HIS A 49 3.24 -4.58 -4.39
CA HIS A 49 2.19 -5.52 -4.77
C HIS A 49 2.83 -6.64 -5.58
N VAL A 50 2.40 -7.87 -5.31
CA VAL A 50 3.00 -9.06 -5.89
C VAL A 50 1.93 -10.11 -6.17
N ALA A 51 2.08 -10.83 -7.28
CA ALA A 51 1.26 -11.98 -7.58
C ALA A 51 2.02 -13.25 -7.20
N LEU A 52 1.41 -14.11 -6.38
CA LEU A 52 2.04 -15.34 -5.90
C LEU A 52 1.11 -16.53 -6.10
N PHE A 53 1.70 -17.68 -6.44
CA PHE A 53 1.06 -18.96 -6.23
C PHE A 53 0.92 -19.24 -4.73
N HIS A 54 -0.11 -20.01 -4.36
CA HIS A 54 -0.42 -20.26 -2.95
C HIS A 54 0.73 -20.95 -2.20
N ASP A 55 1.45 -21.85 -2.86
CA ASP A 55 2.62 -22.56 -2.31
C ASP A 55 3.85 -21.67 -2.10
N LYS A 56 3.89 -20.48 -2.72
CA LYS A 56 4.94 -19.47 -2.54
C LYS A 56 4.69 -18.49 -1.40
N VAL A 57 3.50 -18.50 -0.80
CA VAL A 57 3.14 -17.52 0.26
C VAL A 57 3.98 -17.71 1.52
N SER A 58 4.23 -18.95 1.97
CA SER A 58 5.06 -19.18 3.16
C SER A 58 6.52 -18.77 2.96
N GLU A 59 7.03 -18.97 1.74
CA GLU A 59 8.38 -18.51 1.35
C GLU A 59 8.46 -16.98 1.35
N ALA A 60 7.46 -16.31 0.78
CA ALA A 60 7.33 -14.84 0.81
C ALA A 60 7.32 -14.29 2.23
N ILE A 61 6.55 -14.90 3.13
CA ILE A 61 6.51 -14.54 4.55
C ILE A 61 7.91 -14.65 5.15
N SER A 62 8.60 -15.77 4.95
CA SER A 62 9.90 -16.01 5.56
C SER A 62 10.97 -15.01 5.10
N VAL A 63 11.04 -14.68 3.81
CA VAL A 63 12.02 -13.70 3.31
C VAL A 63 11.72 -12.28 3.81
N LEU A 64 10.44 -11.94 3.96
CA LEU A 64 10.00 -10.66 4.50
C LEU A 64 10.31 -10.58 6.00
N GLU A 65 10.02 -11.61 6.79
CA GLU A 65 10.40 -11.65 8.20
C GLU A 65 11.89 -11.36 8.40
N GLY A 66 12.76 -12.00 7.62
CA GLY A 66 14.20 -11.75 7.66
C GLY A 66 14.59 -10.31 7.28
N LEU A 67 13.92 -9.71 6.29
CA LEU A 67 14.11 -8.29 5.96
C LEU A 67 13.78 -7.38 7.16
N PHE A 68 12.71 -7.71 7.87
CA PHE A 68 12.08 -6.84 8.84
C PHE A 68 12.52 -7.03 10.28
N GLU A 69 13.15 -8.16 10.62
CA GLU A 69 13.89 -8.32 11.88
C GLU A 69 14.97 -7.24 12.06
N SER A 70 15.54 -6.77 10.95
CA SER A 70 16.55 -5.70 10.91
C SER A 70 15.96 -4.31 10.65
N ALA A 71 14.64 -4.19 10.46
CA ALA A 71 14.02 -2.94 10.09
C ALA A 71 13.77 -2.06 11.32
N PHE A 72 13.97 -0.76 11.13
CA PHE A 72 13.61 0.26 12.09
C PHE A 72 12.28 0.90 11.66
N PRO A 73 11.51 1.49 12.58
CA PRO A 73 10.32 2.25 12.22
C PRO A 73 10.64 3.27 11.14
N VAL A 74 9.81 3.32 10.10
CA VAL A 74 9.95 4.34 9.05
C VAL A 74 9.12 5.56 9.44
N GLU A 75 9.77 6.71 9.40
CA GLU A 75 9.09 8.00 9.54
C GLU A 75 8.34 8.32 8.25
N MET A 76 7.02 8.44 8.39
CA MET A 76 6.13 8.86 7.31
C MET A 76 5.85 10.34 7.49
N ILE A 77 6.14 11.11 6.45
CA ILE A 77 5.89 12.56 6.40
C ILE A 77 4.73 12.76 5.43
N GLN A 78 3.60 13.21 5.97
CA GLN A 78 2.44 13.57 5.19
C GLN A 78 2.80 14.65 4.16
N ASP A 79 2.24 14.51 2.96
CA ASP A 79 2.34 15.51 1.89
C ASP A 79 1.00 16.23 1.73
N GLU A 80 0.07 15.61 0.99
CA GLU A 80 -1.26 16.16 0.72
C GLU A 80 -2.32 15.06 0.60
N TYR A 81 -3.59 15.45 0.72
CA TYR A 81 -4.68 14.61 0.22
C TYR A 81 -4.66 14.64 -1.30
N ASP A 82 -4.87 13.48 -1.92
CA ASP A 82 -4.87 13.32 -3.37
C ASP A 82 -6.16 12.63 -3.83
N CYS A 83 -6.62 13.00 -5.02
CA CYS A 83 -7.73 12.37 -5.70
C CYS A 83 -7.22 11.71 -6.97
N VAL A 84 -7.28 10.38 -7.01
CA VAL A 84 -6.76 9.58 -8.12
C VAL A 84 -7.91 9.12 -9.00
N GLU A 85 -7.60 8.91 -10.27
CA GLU A 85 -8.52 8.34 -11.27
C GLU A 85 -9.30 7.13 -10.73
N GLY A 86 -10.60 7.09 -10.98
CA GLY A 86 -11.47 6.04 -10.43
C GLY A 86 -12.13 6.41 -9.09
N GLY A 87 -11.99 7.67 -8.64
CA GLY A 87 -12.62 8.19 -7.43
C GLY A 87 -11.88 7.87 -6.13
N TRP A 88 -10.61 7.48 -6.18
CA TRP A 88 -9.84 7.15 -4.98
C TRP A 88 -9.41 8.43 -4.24
N ILE A 89 -9.57 8.41 -2.92
CA ILE A 89 -9.11 9.47 -2.04
C ILE A 89 -7.99 8.91 -1.18
N ASP A 90 -6.82 9.51 -1.30
CA ASP A 90 -5.59 9.07 -0.66
C ASP A 90 -5.01 10.17 0.24
N MET A 91 -4.27 9.76 1.27
CA MET A 91 -3.26 10.60 1.91
C MET A 91 -1.88 10.23 1.36
N SER A 92 -1.26 11.14 0.61
CA SER A 92 0.08 10.95 0.04
C SER A 92 1.17 11.22 1.08
N TYR A 93 2.29 10.51 0.93
CA TYR A 93 3.49 10.72 1.75
C TYR A 93 4.67 11.13 0.90
N GLN A 94 5.60 11.86 1.51
CA GLN A 94 6.86 12.20 0.88
C GLN A 94 7.72 10.94 0.65
N LYS A 95 8.40 10.88 -0.51
CA LYS A 95 9.38 9.84 -0.85
C LYS A 95 10.69 10.05 -0.08
N THR A 96 10.66 9.85 1.23
CA THR A 96 11.88 9.92 2.05
C THR A 96 12.87 8.84 1.65
N LYS A 97 14.16 9.09 1.85
CA LYS A 97 15.20 8.09 1.52
C LYS A 97 14.94 6.76 2.23
N ALA A 98 14.56 6.79 3.51
CA ALA A 98 14.29 5.59 4.30
C ALA A 98 13.12 4.77 3.74
N LEU A 99 12.04 5.42 3.31
CA LEU A 99 10.87 4.77 2.73
C LEU A 99 11.17 4.17 1.35
N CYS A 100 11.90 4.91 0.50
CA CYS A 100 12.35 4.39 -0.79
C CYS A 100 13.31 3.21 -0.61
N ASP A 101 14.28 3.30 0.30
CA ASP A 101 15.19 2.20 0.60
C ASP A 101 14.42 0.94 1.07
N LEU A 102 13.39 1.12 1.90
CA LEU A 102 12.53 0.02 2.36
C LEU A 102 11.74 -0.62 1.21
N HIS A 103 11.14 0.20 0.34
CA HIS A 103 10.47 -0.26 -0.87
C HIS A 103 11.42 -1.10 -1.76
N PHE A 104 12.62 -0.59 -2.05
CA PHE A 104 13.60 -1.31 -2.86
C PHE A 104 14.11 -2.60 -2.21
N ARG A 105 14.37 -2.58 -0.90
CA ARG A 105 14.75 -3.79 -0.16
C ARG A 105 13.62 -4.84 -0.20
N THR A 106 12.37 -4.40 -0.08
CA THR A 106 11.18 -5.26 -0.19
C THR A 106 11.12 -5.93 -1.56
N ILE A 107 11.23 -5.16 -2.64
CA ILE A 107 11.27 -5.71 -4.01
C ILE A 107 12.40 -6.72 -4.15
N LYS A 108 13.61 -6.38 -3.66
CA LYS A 108 14.79 -7.22 -3.81
C LYS A 108 14.64 -8.58 -3.14
N VAL A 109 14.13 -8.62 -1.90
CA VAL A 109 13.94 -9.92 -1.21
C VAL A 109 12.78 -10.73 -1.80
N MET A 110 11.80 -10.05 -2.40
CA MET A 110 10.68 -10.71 -3.07
C MET A 110 11.03 -11.24 -4.46
N GLN A 111 12.12 -10.76 -5.07
CA GLN A 111 12.47 -11.04 -6.48
C GLN A 111 12.59 -12.54 -6.80
N ASP A 112 13.04 -13.34 -5.84
CA ASP A 112 13.21 -14.79 -6.01
C ASP A 112 11.93 -15.59 -5.70
N VAL A 113 10.89 -14.91 -5.18
CA VAL A 113 9.65 -15.55 -4.72
C VAL A 113 8.50 -15.36 -5.70
N TRP A 114 8.45 -14.23 -6.40
CA TRP A 114 7.39 -13.96 -7.36
C TRP A 114 7.68 -14.58 -8.73
N ASP A 115 6.63 -15.01 -9.41
CA ASP A 115 6.74 -15.74 -10.67
C ASP A 115 6.43 -14.83 -11.87
N ARG A 116 7.38 -14.77 -12.81
CA ARG A 116 7.26 -13.98 -14.04
C ARG A 116 6.12 -14.43 -14.93
N ASP A 117 5.85 -15.73 -14.97
CA ASP A 117 4.81 -16.32 -15.81
C ASP A 117 3.40 -15.90 -15.35
N VAL A 118 3.27 -15.46 -14.09
CA VAL A 118 2.02 -14.92 -13.54
C VAL A 118 1.73 -13.52 -14.08
N LEU A 119 2.75 -12.70 -14.37
CA LEU A 119 2.56 -11.35 -14.91
C LEU A 119 1.91 -11.36 -16.28
N GLU A 120 2.34 -12.28 -17.14
CA GLU A 120 1.86 -12.40 -18.52
C GLU A 120 0.37 -12.78 -18.58
N GLN A 121 -0.16 -13.35 -17.49
CA GLN A 121 -1.56 -13.74 -17.35
C GLN A 121 -2.44 -12.66 -16.70
N PHE A 122 -1.84 -11.60 -16.17
CA PHE A 122 -2.50 -10.74 -15.18
C PHE A 122 -3.29 -9.60 -15.78
N HIS A 123 -2.69 -8.94 -16.78
CA HIS A 123 -3.21 -7.71 -17.39
C HIS A 123 -2.53 -7.48 -18.74
N ASP A 124 -3.29 -6.89 -19.66
CA ASP A 124 -2.71 -6.29 -20.85
C ASP A 124 -2.05 -4.95 -20.44
N PHE A 125 -0.73 -4.95 -20.41
CA PHE A 125 0.07 -3.75 -20.09
C PHE A 125 0.48 -2.96 -21.36
N SER A 126 -0.07 -3.30 -22.53
CA SER A 126 0.32 -2.68 -23.80
C SER A 126 0.01 -1.18 -23.85
N GLU A 127 -1.00 -0.71 -23.10
CA GLU A 127 -1.36 0.71 -23.01
C GLU A 127 -0.45 1.52 -22.07
N LEU A 128 0.40 0.86 -21.28
CA LEU A 128 1.33 1.55 -20.39
C LEU A 128 2.51 2.15 -21.17
N SER A 129 3.09 3.23 -20.63
CA SER A 129 4.31 3.80 -21.21
C SER A 129 5.46 2.79 -21.24
N PRO A 130 6.42 2.92 -22.18
CA PRO A 130 7.57 2.03 -22.27
C PRO A 130 8.35 1.90 -20.95
N GLU A 131 8.47 2.98 -20.17
CA GLU A 131 9.15 2.99 -18.88
C GLU A 131 8.40 2.14 -17.85
N LYS A 132 7.06 2.23 -17.79
CA LYS A 132 6.25 1.38 -16.90
C LYS A 132 6.33 -0.09 -17.31
N GLN A 133 6.36 -0.38 -18.61
CA GLN A 133 6.53 -1.76 -19.10
C GLN A 133 7.88 -2.34 -18.66
N GLN A 134 8.97 -1.55 -18.73
CA GLN A 134 10.28 -1.98 -18.23
C GLN A 134 10.28 -2.22 -16.71
N VAL A 135 9.60 -1.37 -15.94
CA VAL A 135 9.43 -1.54 -14.49
C VAL A 135 8.67 -2.83 -14.18
N ILE A 136 7.59 -3.14 -14.90
CA ILE A 136 6.86 -4.42 -14.75
C ILE A 136 7.75 -5.60 -15.12
N GLN A 137 8.46 -5.54 -16.24
CA GLN A 137 9.36 -6.62 -16.65
C GLN A 137 10.47 -6.87 -15.62
N LYS A 138 10.90 -5.83 -14.89
CA LYS A 138 11.97 -5.95 -13.91
C LYS A 138 11.47 -6.36 -12.52
N TYR A 139 10.34 -5.81 -12.08
CA TYR A 139 9.87 -5.92 -10.70
C TYR A 139 8.44 -6.42 -10.56
N GLY A 140 7.76 -6.79 -11.64
CA GLY A 140 6.43 -7.39 -11.61
C GLY A 140 5.27 -6.50 -11.18
N TRP A 141 5.49 -5.20 -11.02
CA TRP A 141 4.40 -4.28 -10.68
C TRP A 141 4.64 -2.86 -11.20
N PRO A 142 3.65 -2.20 -11.84
CA PRO A 142 3.83 -0.89 -12.46
C PRO A 142 4.10 0.25 -11.49
N ALA A 143 3.65 0.15 -10.23
CA ALA A 143 3.88 1.17 -9.20
C ALA A 143 5.15 0.90 -8.37
N SER A 144 6.19 0.34 -9.00
CA SER A 144 7.49 0.05 -8.39
C SER A 144 8.56 1.03 -8.84
N ASP A 145 9.69 1.06 -8.13
CA ASP A 145 10.88 1.85 -8.49
C ASP A 145 10.53 3.34 -8.62
N LEU A 146 10.81 3.97 -9.76
CA LEU A 146 10.54 5.39 -9.99
C LEU A 146 9.05 5.75 -9.90
N PHE A 147 8.14 4.79 -10.10
CA PHE A 147 6.69 4.96 -10.02
C PHE A 147 6.11 4.67 -8.64
N PHE A 148 6.94 4.30 -7.67
CA PHE A 148 6.48 4.11 -6.29
C PHE A 148 5.91 5.42 -5.74
N ARG A 149 4.62 5.43 -5.39
CA ARG A 149 3.92 6.56 -4.78
C ARG A 149 3.37 6.09 -3.41
N PRO A 150 4.04 6.38 -2.29
CA PRO A 150 3.55 5.96 -0.99
C PRO A 150 2.30 6.75 -0.63
N HIS A 151 1.21 6.03 -0.33
CA HIS A 151 -0.06 6.61 0.03
C HIS A 151 -0.82 5.69 1.00
N LEU A 152 -1.70 6.29 1.81
CA LEU A 152 -2.72 5.61 2.60
C LEU A 152 -4.06 5.90 1.96
N THR A 153 -4.72 4.88 1.44
CA THR A 153 -6.06 5.06 0.85
C THR A 153 -7.09 5.24 1.94
N LEU A 154 -7.87 6.31 1.85
CA LEU A 154 -8.89 6.71 2.81
C LEU A 154 -10.27 6.19 2.40
N SER A 155 -10.61 6.29 1.12
CA SER A 155 -11.84 5.74 0.56
C SER A 155 -11.79 5.73 -0.97
N ARG A 156 -12.89 5.30 -1.60
CA ARG A 156 -13.16 5.47 -3.02
C ARG A 156 -14.61 5.92 -3.18
N LEU A 157 -14.85 7.03 -3.85
CA LEU A 157 -16.20 7.53 -4.11
C LEU A 157 -16.83 6.82 -5.31
N GLN A 158 -18.15 6.64 -5.29
CA GLN A 158 -18.91 6.16 -6.45
C GLN A 158 -19.03 7.18 -7.57
N ASN A 159 -19.09 8.47 -7.20
CA ASN A 159 -19.19 9.57 -8.14
C ASN A 159 -17.91 10.42 -8.12
N GLU A 160 -17.26 10.56 -9.28
CA GLU A 160 -16.02 11.32 -9.42
C GLU A 160 -16.26 12.84 -9.55
N ASP A 161 -17.50 13.26 -9.86
CA ASP A 161 -17.82 14.66 -10.13
C ASP A 161 -17.69 15.58 -8.90
N CYS A 162 -17.72 15.02 -7.68
CA CYS A 162 -17.66 15.79 -6.43
C CYS A 162 -16.27 15.82 -5.77
N LEU A 163 -15.23 15.23 -6.39
CA LEU A 163 -13.92 15.03 -5.75
C LEU A 163 -13.29 16.31 -5.21
N SER A 164 -13.39 17.43 -5.96
CA SER A 164 -12.77 18.69 -5.54
C SER A 164 -13.49 19.38 -4.37
N ASP A 165 -14.79 19.14 -4.20
CA ASP A 165 -15.56 19.69 -3.09
C ASP A 165 -15.35 18.83 -1.85
N VAL A 166 -15.39 17.49 -2.01
CA VAL A 166 -15.12 16.54 -0.92
C VAL A 166 -13.76 16.77 -0.29
N LEU A 167 -12.69 16.96 -1.08
CA LEU A 167 -11.35 17.25 -0.54
C LEU A 167 -11.29 18.51 0.35
N ARG A 168 -12.14 19.51 0.09
CA ARG A 168 -12.18 20.74 0.91
C ARG A 168 -12.88 20.52 2.25
N GLU A 169 -13.73 19.50 2.33
CA GLU A 169 -14.50 19.15 3.52
C GLU A 169 -13.72 18.19 4.45
N ILE A 170 -12.72 17.47 3.91
CA ILE A 170 -11.88 16.60 4.72
C ILE A 170 -11.11 17.44 5.76
N PRO A 171 -11.25 17.14 7.07
CA PRO A 171 -10.54 17.89 8.09
C PRO A 171 -9.03 17.75 7.92
N SER A 172 -8.31 18.83 8.22
CA SER A 172 -6.86 18.74 8.38
C SER A 172 -6.55 17.79 9.54
N ARG A 173 -5.81 16.73 9.25
CA ARG A 173 -5.35 15.71 10.19
C ARG A 173 -3.87 15.52 10.00
N ASN A 174 -3.22 14.96 11.03
CA ASN A 174 -1.80 14.70 11.00
C ASN A 174 -1.57 13.19 10.88
N PHE A 175 -1.23 12.76 9.67
CA PHE A 175 -0.87 11.38 9.36
C PHE A 175 0.65 11.13 9.45
N CYS A 176 1.43 12.10 9.94
CA CYS A 176 2.84 11.88 10.23
C CYS A 176 3.00 10.90 11.40
N GLY A 177 4.01 10.05 11.35
CA GLY A 177 4.29 9.14 12.46
C GLY A 177 5.36 8.11 12.14
N LYS A 178 5.67 7.28 13.14
CA LYS A 178 6.52 6.11 12.98
C LYS A 178 5.66 4.88 12.78
N TYR A 179 5.94 4.16 11.70
CA TYR A 179 5.11 3.06 11.29
C TYR A 179 5.86 1.74 11.48
N TRP A 180 5.11 0.71 11.86
CA TRP A 180 5.60 -0.65 12.05
C TRP A 180 5.00 -1.57 10.99
N LEU A 181 5.44 -2.82 10.99
CA LEU A 181 5.52 -3.63 9.78
C LEU A 181 5.30 -5.12 10.13
N VAL A 182 4.71 -6.06 9.34
CA VAL A 182 4.20 -6.14 7.94
C VAL A 182 2.91 -6.98 7.91
N CYS A 183 2.01 -6.75 6.95
CA CYS A 183 1.02 -7.74 6.53
C CYS A 183 1.26 -8.14 5.07
N ILE A 184 1.06 -9.43 4.75
CA ILE A 184 0.83 -9.88 3.36
C ILE A 184 -0.69 -9.99 3.21
N GLY A 185 -1.29 -8.97 2.58
CA GLY A 185 -2.75 -8.84 2.47
C GLY A 185 -3.39 -9.97 1.66
N GLY A 186 -4.31 -10.70 2.29
CA GLY A 186 -5.12 -11.82 1.74
C GLY A 186 -5.91 -12.53 2.85
N ALA A 187 -5.31 -12.64 4.05
CA ALA A 187 -5.92 -12.99 5.35
C ALA A 187 -4.89 -12.98 6.52
N TRP A 188 -3.64 -12.51 6.30
CA TRP A 188 -2.53 -12.73 7.23
C TRP A 188 -1.87 -11.41 7.63
N CYS A 189 -1.95 -11.08 8.91
CA CYS A 189 -1.18 -9.99 9.51
C CYS A 189 -0.17 -10.54 10.52
N LEU A 190 1.12 -10.26 10.30
CA LEU A 190 2.16 -10.51 11.28
C LEU A 190 2.27 -9.26 12.17
N HIS A 191 1.54 -9.26 13.28
CA HIS A 191 1.69 -8.19 14.28
C HIS A 191 2.95 -8.46 15.11
N LYS A 192 4.03 -7.70 14.85
CA LYS A 192 5.08 -7.45 15.84
C LYS A 192 4.92 -6.01 16.33
N THR A 193 4.23 -5.82 17.45
CA THR A 193 4.28 -4.53 18.17
C THR A 193 5.69 -4.38 18.74
N GLY A 194 6.44 -3.38 18.28
CA GLY A 194 7.65 -2.96 18.98
C GLY A 194 7.31 -2.53 20.42
N PRO A 195 8.27 -2.55 21.36
CA PRO A 195 8.02 -2.06 22.71
C PRO A 195 7.59 -0.59 22.63
N HIS A 196 6.47 -0.25 23.28
CA HIS A 196 6.09 1.13 23.55
C HIS A 196 7.24 1.77 24.35
N VAL A 197 7.95 2.71 23.73
CA VAL A 197 8.99 3.52 24.40
C VAL A 197 8.37 4.83 24.86
#